data_AF-A0A2W5KNM7-F1
#
_entry.id   AF-A0A2W5KNM7-F1
#
_cell.length_a   1.000
_cell.length_b   1.000
_cell.length_c   1.000
_cell.angle_alpha   90.00
_cell.angle_beta   90.00
_cell.angle_gamma   90.00
#
_symmetry.space_group_name_H-M   'P 1'
#
loop_
_entity.id
_entity.type
_entity.pdbx_description
1 polymer ?
#
loop_
_entity_poly.entity_id
_entity_poly.type
_entity_poly.pdbx_seq_one_letter_code
_entity_poly.pdbx_strand_id
1 'polypeptide(L)'
;MRYVACLGIGLFVGLLCALMAIGLMRPRDSYPRAMMNVMKHTLGSARTAAVDGSCTGNEPRLRVLGLLAADLEPTFLSGVGDERVFARYAGNLRTRIAEAAAADACPAQAAALTAVENACEDCHRDYR
;
A
#
# COMPACT_ATOMS: atom_id res chain seq x y z
N MET A 1 -20.70 33.02 40.63
CA MET A 1 -20.48 31.56 40.79
C MET A 1 -21.12 30.75 39.67
N ARG A 2 -22.46 30.75 39.49
CA ARG A 2 -23.15 29.88 38.50
C ARG A 2 -22.76 30.16 37.04
N TYR A 3 -22.70 31.43 36.63
CA TYR A 3 -22.32 31.79 35.25
C TYR A 3 -20.86 31.48 34.90
N VAL A 4 -19.94 31.65 35.86
CA VAL A 4 -18.52 31.30 35.70
C VAL A 4 -18.35 29.79 35.57
N ALA A 5 -19.11 29.00 36.33
CA ALA A 5 -19.12 27.54 36.22
C ALA A 5 -19.66 27.08 34.85
N CYS A 6 -20.76 27.65 34.36
CA CYS A 6 -21.28 27.34 33.03
C CYS A 6 -20.28 27.70 31.92
N LEU A 7 -19.60 28.84 32.04
CA LEU A 7 -18.58 29.27 31.06
C LEU A 7 -17.37 28.33 31.06
N GLY A 8 -16.91 27.89 32.24
CA GLY A 8 -15.82 26.91 32.38
C GLY A 8 -16.16 25.56 31.76
N ILE A 9 -17.38 25.05 31.97
CA ILE A 9 -17.83 23.78 31.37
C ILE A 9 -17.93 23.90 29.86
N GLY A 10 -18.52 24.99 29.34
CA GLY A 10 -18.61 25.24 27.91
C GLY A 10 -17.24 25.30 27.23
N LEU A 11 -16.28 25.99 27.85
CA LEU A 11 -14.90 26.08 27.36
C LEU A 11 -14.22 24.70 27.34
N PHE A 12 -14.40 23.93 28.41
CA PHE A 12 -13.80 22.59 28.52
C PHE A 12 -14.35 21.62 27.48
N VAL A 13 -15.68 21.60 27.29
CA VAL A 13 -16.32 20.77 26.26
C VAL A 13 -15.90 21.22 24.85
N GLY A 14 -15.88 22.54 24.60
CA GLY A 14 -15.42 23.08 23.31
C GLY A 14 -13.97 22.71 23.00
N LEU A 15 -13.08 22.78 24.01
CA LEU A 15 -11.69 22.37 23.88
C LEU A 15 -11.56 20.87 23.55
N LEU A 16 -12.31 20.01 24.24
CA LEU A 16 -12.32 18.57 23.96
C LEU A 16 -12.78 18.28 22.52
N CYS A 17 -13.86 18.92 22.07
CA CYS A 17 -14.33 18.79 20.69
C CYS A 17 -13.29 19.26 19.67
N ALA A 18 -12.61 20.38 19.92
CA ALA A 18 -11.56 20.89 19.05
C ALA A 18 -10.36 19.94 18.96
N LEU A 19 -9.92 19.37 20.09
CA LEU A 19 -8.83 18.39 20.12
C LEU A 19 -9.18 17.11 19.36
N MET A 20 -10.43 16.63 19.47
CA MET A 20 -10.92 15.50 18.66
C MET A 20 -10.95 15.83 17.17
N ALA A 21 -11.40 17.03 16.80
CA ALA A 21 -11.43 17.50 15.42
C ALA A 21 -10.02 17.60 14.80
N ILE A 22 -9.03 18.08 15.55
CA ILE A 22 -7.63 18.12 15.12
C ILE A 22 -7.08 16.70 14.89
N GLY A 23 -7.44 15.75 15.76
CA GLY A 23 -7.06 14.33 15.60
C GLY A 23 -7.64 13.67 14.34
N LEU A 24 -8.83 14.10 13.91
CA LEU A 24 -9.47 13.66 12.67
C LEU A 24 -8.82 14.29 11.41
N MET A 25 -8.32 15.51 11.52
CA MET A 25 -7.67 16.24 10.42
C MET A 25 -6.19 15.92 10.26
N ARG A 26 -5.57 15.28 11.26
CA ARG A 26 -4.17 14.85 11.16
C ARG A 26 -4.06 13.93 9.95
N PRO A 27 -3.25 14.25 8.92
CA PRO A 27 -3.11 13.42 7.74
C PRO A 27 -2.58 12.08 8.24
N ARG A 28 -3.50 11.12 8.37
CA ARG A 28 -3.11 9.72 8.43
C ARG A 28 -2.65 9.47 7.02
N ASP A 29 -1.45 8.95 6.85
CA ASP A 29 -0.91 8.48 5.57
C ASP A 29 -1.74 7.27 5.12
N SER A 30 -3.01 7.52 4.85
CA SER A 30 -4.02 6.56 4.45
C SER A 30 -3.69 6.05 3.07
N TYR A 31 -3.03 6.88 2.25
CA TYR A 31 -2.64 6.54 0.90
C TYR A 31 -1.58 5.43 0.86
N PRO A 32 -0.38 5.51 1.48
CA PRO A 32 0.56 4.39 1.50
C PRO A 32 -0.05 3.10 2.04
N ARG A 33 -0.84 3.18 3.12
CA ARG A 33 -1.51 2.01 3.70
C ARG A 33 -2.57 1.41 2.77
N ALA A 34 -3.41 2.26 2.17
CA ALA A 34 -4.43 1.83 1.22
C ALA A 34 -3.78 1.20 -0.02
N MET A 35 -2.71 1.80 -0.52
CA MET A 35 -1.92 1.26 -1.63
C MET A 35 -1.41 -0.15 -1.30
N MET A 36 -0.80 -0.38 -0.12
CA MET A 36 -0.37 -1.72 0.29
C MET A 36 -1.52 -2.72 0.38
N ASN A 37 -2.69 -2.30 0.86
CA ASN A 37 -3.86 -3.16 0.92
C ASN A 37 -4.37 -3.55 -0.47
N VAL A 38 -4.41 -2.61 -1.42
CA VAL A 38 -4.80 -2.87 -2.80
C VAL A 38 -3.79 -3.81 -3.45
N MET A 39 -2.49 -3.53 -3.34
CA MET A 39 -1.44 -4.40 -3.88
C MET A 39 -1.53 -5.83 -3.34
N LYS A 40 -1.72 -6.00 -2.02
CA LYS A 40 -1.91 -7.32 -1.38
C LYS A 40 -3.13 -8.04 -1.95
N HIS A 41 -4.26 -7.36 -2.07
CA HIS A 41 -5.48 -7.95 -2.61
C HIS A 41 -5.31 -8.37 -4.07
N THR A 42 -4.78 -7.47 -4.91
CA THR A 42 -4.57 -7.71 -6.34
C THR A 42 -3.60 -8.86 -6.59
N LEU A 43 -2.49 -8.93 -5.84
CA LEU A 43 -1.53 -10.04 -5.91
C LEU A 43 -2.18 -11.36 -5.49
N GLY A 44 -2.88 -11.38 -4.35
CA GLY A 44 -3.57 -12.57 -3.86
C GLY A 44 -4.59 -13.11 -4.87
N SER A 45 -5.43 -12.24 -5.42
CA SER A 45 -6.40 -12.63 -6.45
C SER A 45 -5.75 -13.14 -7.73
N ALA A 46 -4.64 -12.52 -8.17
CA ALA A 46 -3.92 -13.00 -9.35
C ALA A 46 -3.31 -14.39 -9.11
N ARG A 47 -2.74 -14.61 -7.93
CA ARG A 47 -2.13 -15.90 -7.55
C ARG A 47 -3.17 -17.00 -7.47
N THR A 48 -4.31 -16.76 -6.82
CA THR A 48 -5.43 -17.71 -6.77
C THR A 48 -5.89 -18.07 -8.18
N ALA A 49 -6.13 -17.08 -9.04
CA ALA A 49 -6.54 -17.34 -10.42
C ALA A 49 -5.50 -18.16 -11.22
N ALA A 50 -4.20 -17.89 -11.01
CA ALA A 50 -3.14 -18.66 -11.68
C ALA A 50 -3.04 -20.11 -11.19
N VAL A 51 -3.19 -20.35 -9.88
CA VAL A 51 -3.20 -21.70 -9.31
C VAL A 51 -4.43 -22.49 -9.77
N ASP A 52 -5.59 -21.83 -9.89
CA ASP A 52 -6.85 -22.44 -10.32
C ASP A 52 -6.92 -22.62 -11.86
N GLY A 53 -5.87 -22.27 -12.61
CA GLY A 53 -5.84 -22.39 -14.07
C GLY A 53 -6.67 -21.34 -14.83
N SER A 54 -7.11 -20.27 -14.16
CA SER A 54 -7.92 -19.18 -14.72
C SER A 54 -7.10 -17.89 -14.98
N CYS A 55 -5.81 -18.03 -15.27
CA CYS A 55 -4.86 -16.93 -15.41
C CYS A 55 -5.12 -15.98 -16.59
N THR A 56 -5.92 -16.36 -17.58
CA THR A 56 -6.21 -15.52 -18.77
C THR A 56 -6.85 -14.17 -18.41
N GLY A 57 -7.56 -14.09 -17.28
CA GLY A 57 -8.15 -12.86 -16.76
C GLY A 57 -7.22 -12.01 -15.88
N ASN A 58 -5.94 -12.36 -15.74
CA ASN A 58 -5.02 -11.66 -14.83
C ASN A 58 -4.41 -10.37 -15.39
N GLU A 59 -4.47 -10.12 -16.70
CA GLU A 59 -3.84 -8.95 -17.31
C GLU A 59 -4.22 -7.62 -16.61
N PRO A 60 -5.51 -7.33 -16.30
CA PRO A 60 -5.86 -6.10 -15.60
C PRO A 60 -5.29 -6.03 -14.18
N ARG A 61 -5.20 -7.17 -13.48
CA ARG A 61 -4.64 -7.22 -12.12
C ARG A 61 -3.14 -6.93 -12.14
N LEU A 62 -2.41 -7.51 -13.09
CA LEU A 62 -0.97 -7.29 -13.24
C LEU A 62 -0.67 -5.86 -13.70
N ARG A 63 -1.52 -5.28 -14.54
CA ARG A 63 -1.48 -3.87 -14.92
C ARG A 63 -1.62 -2.96 -13.69
N VAL A 64 -2.64 -3.19 -12.87
CA VAL A 64 -2.87 -2.41 -11.63
C VAL A 64 -1.67 -2.55 -10.70
N LEU A 65 -1.16 -3.76 -10.51
CA LEU A 65 -0.01 -4.00 -9.63
C LEU A 65 1.25 -3.27 -10.13
N GLY A 66 1.48 -3.25 -11.45
CA GLY A 66 2.59 -2.52 -12.06
C GLY A 66 2.47 -1.00 -11.89
N LEU A 67 1.27 -0.44 -12.01
CA LEU A 67 1.01 0.98 -11.78
C LEU A 67 1.26 1.38 -10.31
N LEU A 68 0.75 0.59 -9.36
CA LEU A 68 0.98 0.84 -7.93
C LEU A 68 2.46 0.69 -7.55
N ALA A 69 3.17 -0.26 -8.15
CA ALA A 69 4.60 -0.44 -7.93
C ALA A 69 5.44 0.74 -8.46
N ALA A 70 4.99 1.41 -9.53
CA ALA A 70 5.64 2.63 -10.03
C ALA A 70 5.47 3.83 -9.09
N ASP A 71 4.38 3.87 -8.32
CA ASP A 71 4.11 4.94 -7.36
C ASP A 71 4.75 4.71 -5.98
N LEU A 72 5.46 3.62 -5.75
CA LEU A 72 6.11 3.34 -4.45
C LEU A 72 7.08 4.44 -4.03
N GLU A 73 8.04 4.78 -4.89
CA GLU A 73 9.06 5.78 -4.60
C GLU A 73 8.46 7.16 -4.27
N PRO A 74 7.59 7.76 -5.12
CA PRO A 74 7.00 9.06 -4.79
C PRO A 74 6.07 9.01 -3.57
N THR A 75 5.44 7.87 -3.28
CA THR A 75 4.55 7.71 -2.12
C THR A 75 5.32 7.66 -0.81
N PHE A 76 6.37 6.84 -0.74
CA PHE A 76 7.08 6.54 0.51
C PHE A 76 8.31 7.41 0.76
N LEU A 77 8.91 8.00 -0.28
CA LEU A 77 10.08 8.87 -0.15
C LEU A 77 9.72 10.35 -0.14
N SER A 78 8.44 10.70 -0.14
CA SER A 78 8.00 12.11 -0.08
C SER A 78 8.45 12.77 1.23
N GLY A 79 9.50 13.59 1.16
CA GLY A 79 10.05 14.33 2.31
C GLY A 79 11.20 13.65 3.06
N VAL A 80 11.66 12.48 2.61
CA VAL A 80 12.85 11.78 3.10
C VAL A 80 13.84 11.66 1.94
N GLY A 81 15.15 11.73 2.20
CA GLY A 81 16.18 11.79 1.15
C GLY A 81 16.25 10.55 0.24
N ASP A 82 17.25 10.52 -0.64
CA ASP A 82 17.51 9.42 -1.59
C ASP A 82 17.83 8.10 -0.86
N GLU A 83 16.80 7.29 -0.59
CA GLU A 83 16.93 5.94 -0.09
C GLU A 83 17.15 4.95 -1.24
N ARG A 84 18.41 4.92 -1.72
CA ARG A 84 18.86 4.01 -2.78
C ARG A 84 18.48 2.54 -2.56
N VAL A 85 18.38 2.10 -1.30
CA VAL A 85 17.98 0.74 -0.94
C VAL A 85 16.50 0.51 -1.24
N PHE A 86 15.63 1.44 -0.82
CA PHE A 86 14.19 1.40 -1.14
C PHE A 86 13.95 1.40 -2.65
N ALA A 87 14.60 2.31 -3.39
CA ALA A 87 14.47 2.39 -4.85
C ALA A 87 14.90 1.08 -5.55
N ARG A 88 15.90 0.39 -5.02
CA ARG A 88 16.31 -0.94 -5.51
C ARG A 88 15.23 -2.00 -5.28
N TYR A 89 14.63 -2.04 -4.09
CA TYR A 89 13.53 -2.97 -3.80
C TYR A 89 12.30 -2.68 -4.68
N ALA A 90 11.91 -1.41 -4.83
CA ALA A 90 10.81 -1.01 -5.71
C ALA A 90 11.11 -1.35 -7.18
N GLY A 91 12.34 -1.15 -7.64
CA GLY A 91 12.79 -1.58 -8.98
C GLY A 91 12.69 -3.09 -9.20
N ASN A 92 13.20 -3.90 -8.25
CA ASN A 92 13.12 -5.36 -8.32
C ASN A 92 11.66 -5.83 -8.37
N LEU A 93 10.79 -5.27 -7.52
CA LEU A 93 9.37 -5.60 -7.53
C LEU A 93 8.73 -5.34 -8.90
N ARG A 94 9.01 -4.18 -9.51
CA ARG A 94 8.52 -3.85 -10.87
C ARG A 94 8.99 -4.88 -11.91
N THR A 95 10.24 -5.31 -11.85
CA THR A 95 10.76 -6.37 -12.73
C THR A 95 10.00 -7.69 -12.54
N ARG A 96 9.76 -8.12 -11.30
CA ARG A 96 9.01 -9.37 -11.04
C ARG A 96 7.56 -9.30 -11.51
N ILE A 97 6.91 -8.14 -11.38
CA ILE A 97 5.55 -7.94 -11.89
C ILE A 97 5.54 -8.04 -13.42
N ALA A 98 6.54 -7.45 -14.10
CA ALA A 98 6.65 -7.54 -15.56
C ALA A 98 6.89 -8.99 -16.02
N GLU A 99 7.73 -9.75 -15.33
CA GLU A 99 7.94 -11.18 -15.58
C GLU A 99 6.64 -11.98 -15.42
N ALA A 100 5.85 -11.71 -14.38
CA ALA A 100 4.55 -12.36 -14.17
C ALA A 100 3.53 -11.99 -15.27
N ALA A 101 3.56 -10.73 -15.75
CA ALA A 101 2.71 -10.27 -16.84
C ALA A 101 3.07 -10.88 -18.20
N ALA A 102 4.33 -11.27 -18.41
CA ALA A 102 4.80 -11.90 -19.63
C ALA A 102 4.64 -13.43 -19.64
N ALA A 103 4.18 -14.04 -18.53
CA ALA A 103 4.03 -15.47 -18.44
C ALA A 103 2.77 -15.97 -19.19
N ASP A 104 2.99 -16.84 -20.18
CA ASP A 104 1.94 -17.31 -21.09
C ASP A 104 1.08 -18.47 -20.55
N ALA A 105 1.57 -19.18 -19.52
CA ALA A 105 0.91 -20.35 -18.95
C ALA A 105 0.65 -20.18 -17.46
N CYS A 106 -0.50 -20.63 -16.97
CA CYS A 106 -0.90 -20.43 -15.57
C CYS A 106 0.10 -20.97 -14.54
N PRO A 107 0.72 -22.15 -14.72
CA PRO A 107 1.77 -22.61 -13.80
C PRO A 107 3.00 -21.70 -13.77
N ALA A 108 3.42 -21.20 -14.94
CA ALA A 108 4.54 -20.27 -15.05
C ALA A 108 4.19 -18.92 -14.40
N GLN A 109 2.96 -18.44 -14.60
CA GLN A 109 2.49 -17.22 -13.98
C GLN A 109 2.36 -17.36 -12.46
N ALA A 110 1.91 -18.53 -11.95
CA ALA A 110 1.85 -18.80 -10.52
C ALA A 110 3.25 -18.75 -9.88
N ALA A 111 4.25 -19.37 -10.52
CA ALA A 111 5.64 -19.31 -10.08
C ALA A 111 6.20 -17.87 -10.10
N ALA A 112 5.92 -17.11 -11.16
CA ALA A 112 6.32 -15.70 -11.25
C ALA A 112 5.64 -14.85 -10.17
N LEU A 113 4.37 -15.10 -9.85
CA LEU A 113 3.67 -14.40 -8.77
C LEU A 113 4.21 -14.74 -7.38
N THR A 114 4.75 -15.95 -7.17
CA THR A 114 5.53 -16.25 -5.97
C THR A 114 6.83 -15.43 -5.91
N ALA A 115 7.50 -15.19 -7.03
CA ALA A 115 8.66 -14.30 -7.06
C ALA A 115 8.28 -12.83 -6.74
N VAL A 116 7.08 -12.39 -7.12
CA VAL A 116 6.53 -11.09 -6.70
C VAL A 116 6.29 -11.05 -5.18
N GLU A 117 5.71 -12.10 -4.61
CA GLU A 117 5.50 -12.22 -3.15
C GLU A 117 6.83 -12.14 -2.38
N ASN A 118 7.86 -12.84 -2.84
CA ASN A 118 9.19 -12.76 -2.25
C ASN A 118 9.80 -11.35 -2.33
N ALA A 119 9.63 -10.65 -3.46
CA ALA A 119 10.09 -9.27 -3.60
C ALA A 119 9.36 -8.31 -2.62
N CYS A 120 8.08 -8.55 -2.34
CA CYS A 120 7.35 -7.83 -1.30
C CYS A 120 7.95 -8.08 0.09
N GLU A 121 8.28 -9.33 0.42
CA GLU A 121 8.89 -9.69 1.70
C GLU A 121 10.28 -9.10 1.88
N ASP A 122 11.10 -9.08 0.83
CA ASP A 122 12.43 -8.49 0.86
C ASP A 122 12.40 -7.01 1.24
N CYS A 123 11.45 -6.25 0.68
CA CYS A 123 11.25 -4.85 1.05
C CYS A 123 10.71 -4.72 2.49
N HIS A 124 9.69 -5.50 2.85
CA HIS A 124 9.07 -5.41 4.18
C HIS A 124 9.98 -5.85 5.32
N ARG A 125 10.97 -6.71 5.05
CA ARG A 125 11.98 -7.07 6.05
C ARG A 125 12.72 -5.85 6.59
N ASP A 126 12.97 -4.86 5.73
CA ASP A 126 13.75 -3.67 6.06
C ASP A 126 12.87 -2.46 6.39
N TYR A 127 11.62 -2.40 5.90
CA TYR A 127 10.79 -1.18 5.87
C TYR A 127 9.36 -1.28 6.46
N ARG A 128 9.00 -2.36 7.17
CA ARG A 128 7.62 -2.58 7.66
C ARG A 128 7.08 -1.55 8.66
#